data_AF-A0A5C7L6Y8-F1
#
_entry.id   AF-A0A5C7L6Y8-F1
#
_cell.length_a   1.000
_cell.length_b   1.000
_cell.length_c   1.000
_cell.angle_alpha   90.00
_cell.angle_beta   90.00
_cell.angle_gamma   90.00
#
_symmetry.space_group_name_H-M   'P 1'
#
loop_
_entity.id
_entity.type
_entity.pdbx_description
1 polymer ?
#
loop_
_entity_poly.entity_id
_entity_poly.type
_entity_poly.pdbx_seq_one_letter_code
_entity_poly.pdbx_strand_id
1 'polypeptide(L)'
;MPSISVLLRDEMTRLAKRVVRQEVHKLQAATGAHRERIAAQRRQIAALEKELGLLRKAMASGRSEAVVETGTRNRFSAKGLKSLRNRLALSAEDFGRLIGVSGQTIYNWEAKKTAPNDEQVAEIAKLRKTGKRALLARLAVQSPDA
;
A
#
# COMPACT_ATOMS: atom_id res chain seq x y z
N MET A 1 -73.94 3.95 -12.46
CA MET A 1 -73.24 3.96 -11.16
C MET A 1 -72.12 2.93 -11.23
N PRO A 2 -70.84 3.32 -11.14
CA PRO A 2 -69.74 2.35 -11.15
C PRO A 2 -69.85 1.40 -9.95
N SER A 3 -69.50 0.12 -10.14
CA SER A 3 -69.55 -0.86 -9.05
C SER A 3 -68.39 -0.64 -8.07
N ILE A 4 -68.63 -0.90 -6.79
CA ILE A 4 -67.63 -0.76 -5.72
C ILE A 4 -66.34 -1.54 -6.01
N SER A 5 -66.43 -2.69 -6.67
CA SER A 5 -65.26 -3.49 -7.03
C SER A 5 -64.37 -2.82 -8.09
N VAL A 6 -64.94 -2.03 -9.00
CA VAL A 6 -64.17 -1.23 -9.95
C VAL A 6 -63.47 -0.09 -9.22
N LEU A 7 -64.21 0.63 -8.36
CA LEU A 7 -63.66 1.77 -7.60
C LEU A 7 -62.50 1.35 -6.68
N LEU A 8 -62.61 0.20 -6.01
CA LEU A 8 -61.54 -0.35 -5.17
C LEU A 8 -60.31 -0.77 -5.98
N ARG A 9 -60.49 -1.38 -7.16
CA ARG A 9 -59.36 -1.77 -8.02
C ARG A 9 -58.62 -0.55 -8.57
N ASP A 10 -59.37 0.50 -8.94
CA ASP A 10 -58.77 1.77 -9.38
C ASP A 10 -57.96 2.41 -8.26
N GLU A 11 -58.51 2.42 -7.04
CA GLU A 11 -57.81 2.98 -5.87
C GLU A 11 -56.58 2.16 -5.49
N MET A 12 -56.66 0.82 -5.50
CA MET A 12 -55.49 -0.06 -5.29
C MET A 12 -54.41 0.19 -6.35
N THR A 13 -54.80 0.33 -7.61
CA THR A 13 -53.86 0.60 -8.72
C THR A 13 -53.22 1.97 -8.55
N ARG A 14 -53.98 2.98 -8.14
CA ARG A 14 -53.49 4.33 -7.86
C ARG A 14 -52.48 4.35 -6.72
N LEU A 15 -52.78 3.66 -5.61
CA LEU A 15 -51.89 3.53 -4.47
C LEU A 15 -50.62 2.75 -4.83
N ALA A 16 -50.74 1.62 -5.53
CA ALA A 16 -49.60 0.84 -5.99
C ALA A 16 -48.68 1.68 -6.89
N LYS A 17 -49.24 2.40 -7.88
CA LYS A 17 -48.48 3.31 -8.74
C LYS A 17 -47.80 4.43 -7.96
N ARG A 18 -48.46 4.96 -6.92
CA ARG A 18 -47.88 6.01 -6.05
C ARG A 18 -46.68 5.48 -5.27
N VAL A 19 -46.81 4.32 -4.63
CA VAL A 19 -45.73 3.71 -3.84
C VAL A 19 -44.54 3.34 -4.72
N VAL A 20 -44.79 2.66 -5.86
CA VAL A 20 -43.73 2.29 -6.82
C VAL A 20 -43.00 3.53 -7.31
N ARG A 21 -43.70 4.62 -7.62
CA ARG A 21 -43.06 5.87 -8.06
C ARG A 21 -42.18 6.48 -6.97
N GLN A 22 -42.62 6.45 -5.70
CA GLN A 22 -41.83 6.96 -4.59
C GLN A 22 -40.52 6.17 -4.41
N GLU A 23 -40.58 4.85 -4.47
CA GLU A 23 -39.39 4.00 -4.32
C GLU A 23 -38.44 4.12 -5.52
N VAL A 24 -38.97 4.14 -6.75
CA VAL A 24 -38.15 4.36 -7.96
C VAL A 24 -37.44 5.71 -7.91
N HIS A 25 -38.12 6.76 -7.44
CA HIS A 25 -37.49 8.08 -7.31
C HIS A 25 -36.32 8.08 -6.30
N LYS A 26 -36.47 7.40 -5.16
CA LYS A 26 -35.37 7.23 -4.19
C LYS A 26 -34.18 6.49 -4.81
N LEU A 27 -34.45 5.41 -5.54
CA LEU A 27 -33.40 4.64 -6.22
C LEU A 27 -32.69 5.44 -7.31
N GLN A 28 -33.44 6.24 -8.09
CA GLN A 28 -32.87 7.13 -9.10
C GLN A 28 -31.97 8.20 -8.47
N ALA A 29 -32.40 8.81 -7.36
CA ALA A 29 -31.60 9.78 -6.63
C ALA A 29 -30.30 9.15 -6.09
N ALA A 30 -30.38 7.97 -5.47
CA ALA A 30 -29.20 7.24 -5.00
C ALA A 30 -28.24 6.88 -6.15
N THR A 31 -28.79 6.42 -7.28
CA THR A 31 -27.99 6.11 -8.48
C THR A 31 -27.27 7.34 -9.04
N GLY A 32 -27.94 8.49 -9.06
CA GLY A 32 -27.33 9.77 -9.43
C GLY A 32 -26.14 10.12 -8.54
N ALA A 33 -26.33 10.09 -7.23
CA ALA A 33 -25.27 10.36 -6.26
C ALA A 33 -24.09 9.38 -6.38
N HIS A 34 -24.37 8.09 -6.64
CA HIS A 34 -23.31 7.10 -6.88
C HIS A 34 -22.52 7.40 -8.15
N ARG A 35 -23.17 7.77 -9.26
CA ARG A 35 -22.50 8.12 -10.51
C ARG A 35 -21.59 9.34 -10.33
N GLU A 36 -22.04 10.36 -9.62
CA GLU A 36 -21.22 11.53 -9.29
C GLU A 36 -20.01 11.17 -8.43
N ARG A 37 -20.21 10.34 -7.39
CA ARG A 37 -19.12 9.86 -6.54
C ARG A 37 -18.09 9.05 -7.33
N ILE A 38 -18.54 8.15 -8.21
CA ILE A 38 -17.64 7.37 -9.08
C ILE A 38 -16.85 8.31 -10.00
N ALA A 39 -17.50 9.32 -10.60
CA ALA A 39 -16.82 10.29 -11.44
C ALA A 39 -15.77 11.08 -10.66
N ALA A 40 -16.09 11.53 -9.44
CA ALA A 40 -15.14 12.22 -8.57
C ALA A 40 -13.95 11.34 -8.19
N GLN A 41 -14.18 10.08 -7.83
CA GLN A 41 -13.12 9.12 -7.53
C GLN A 41 -12.22 8.84 -8.74
N ARG A 42 -12.80 8.65 -9.92
CA ARG A 42 -12.02 8.47 -11.17
C ARG A 42 -11.14 9.68 -11.48
N ARG A 43 -11.63 10.90 -11.26
CA ARG A 43 -10.82 12.13 -11.40
C ARG A 43 -9.66 12.18 -10.40
N GLN A 44 -9.90 11.81 -9.14
CA GLN A 44 -8.86 11.75 -8.12
C GLN A 44 -7.79 10.72 -8.47
N ILE A 45 -8.18 9.53 -8.93
CA ILE A 45 -7.25 8.49 -9.37
C ILE A 45 -6.40 9.01 -10.53
N ALA A 46 -7.01 9.60 -11.56
CA ALA A 46 -6.27 10.16 -12.70
C ALA A 46 -5.28 11.27 -12.28
N ALA A 47 -5.65 12.12 -11.32
CA ALA A 47 -4.76 13.14 -10.77
C ALA A 47 -3.56 12.53 -10.05
N LEU A 48 -3.80 11.54 -9.17
CA LEU A 48 -2.74 10.82 -8.46
C LEU A 48 -1.82 10.05 -9.43
N GLU A 49 -2.36 9.40 -10.45
CA GLU A 49 -1.58 8.72 -11.47
C GLU A 49 -0.67 9.70 -12.22
N LYS A 50 -1.17 10.91 -12.53
CA LYS A 50 -0.37 11.98 -13.14
C LYS A 50 0.75 12.45 -12.21
N GLU A 51 0.47 12.69 -10.93
CA GLU A 51 1.47 13.07 -9.94
C GLU A 51 2.54 11.97 -9.78
N LEU A 52 2.13 10.71 -9.68
CA LEU A 52 3.05 9.57 -9.64
C LEU A 52 3.88 9.48 -10.92
N GLY A 53 3.31 9.76 -12.09
CA GLY A 53 4.03 9.83 -13.36
C GLY A 53 5.10 10.93 -13.35
N LEU A 54 4.76 12.12 -12.85
CA LEU A 54 5.71 13.23 -12.69
C LEU A 54 6.83 12.90 -11.69
N LEU A 55 6.48 12.32 -10.55
CA LEU A 55 7.47 11.87 -9.55
C LEU A 55 8.37 10.77 -10.09
N ARG A 56 7.83 9.80 -10.84
CA ARG A 56 8.62 8.76 -11.52
C ARG A 56 9.56 9.37 -12.55
N LYS A 57 9.11 10.36 -13.33
CA LYS A 57 9.94 11.07 -14.29
C LYS A 57 11.02 11.90 -13.59
N ALA A 58 10.69 12.59 -12.51
CA ALA A 58 11.66 13.32 -11.69
C ALA A 58 12.69 12.38 -11.04
N MET A 59 12.29 11.20 -10.57
CA MET A 59 13.18 10.16 -10.07
C MET A 59 14.05 9.50 -11.14
N ALA A 60 13.56 9.46 -12.40
CA ALA A 60 14.33 8.98 -13.54
C ALA A 60 15.31 10.05 -14.04
N SER A 61 14.91 11.33 -14.04
CA SER A 61 15.74 12.47 -14.45
C SER A 61 16.77 12.86 -13.37
N GLY A 62 16.40 12.76 -12.09
CA GLY A 62 17.32 12.89 -10.95
C GLY A 62 18.21 11.66 -10.76
N ARG A 63 18.07 10.63 -11.61
CA ARG A 63 19.07 9.57 -11.78
C ARG A 63 20.18 10.00 -12.76
N SER A 64 19.95 11.04 -13.56
CA SER A 64 20.91 11.60 -14.52
C SER A 64 21.70 12.79 -13.95
N GLU A 65 21.17 13.48 -12.93
CA GLU A 65 21.84 14.62 -12.29
C GLU A 65 21.77 14.49 -10.77
N ALA A 66 22.98 14.38 -10.17
CA ALA A 66 23.32 14.28 -8.76
C ALA A 66 23.17 12.91 -8.07
N VAL A 67 24.24 12.10 -8.16
CA VAL A 67 25.12 11.89 -6.99
C VAL A 67 26.58 11.92 -7.44
N VAL A 68 27.11 13.12 -7.66
CA VAL A 68 28.48 13.43 -7.21
C VAL A 68 28.33 13.98 -5.79
N GLU A 69 27.87 13.14 -4.86
CA GLU A 69 28.19 13.32 -3.45
C GLU A 69 29.38 12.41 -3.17
N THR A 70 30.51 13.04 -2.88
CA THR A 70 31.65 12.46 -2.20
C THR A 70 31.18 11.90 -0.85
N GLY A 71 30.83 10.61 -0.79
CA GLY A 71 30.18 10.06 0.42
C GLY A 71 30.11 8.54 0.49
N THR A 72 31.27 7.87 0.50
CA THR A 72 31.47 6.44 0.83
C THR A 72 30.59 5.45 0.07
N ARG A 73 31.15 4.86 -0.99
CA ARG A 73 30.85 3.51 -1.48
C ARG A 73 30.45 2.65 -0.27
N ASN A 74 29.16 2.29 -0.15
CA ASN A 74 28.59 1.64 1.04
C ASN A 74 29.20 0.24 1.16
N ARG A 75 30.43 0.17 1.68
CA ARG A 75 31.18 -1.07 1.76
C ARG A 75 30.53 -1.91 2.85
N PHE A 76 30.10 -3.11 2.47
CA PHE A 76 29.65 -4.09 3.43
C PHE A 76 30.77 -4.37 4.45
N SER A 77 30.42 -4.34 5.73
CA SER A 77 31.32 -4.74 6.81
C SER A 77 30.55 -5.63 7.77
N ALA A 78 31.04 -6.86 7.95
CA ALA A 78 30.46 -7.84 8.87
C ALA A 78 30.31 -7.29 10.31
N LYS A 79 31.30 -6.52 10.77
CA LYS A 79 31.24 -5.84 12.08
C LYS A 79 30.12 -4.79 12.13
N GLY A 80 29.94 -4.05 11.04
CA GLY A 80 28.87 -3.07 10.90
C GLY A 80 27.48 -3.71 10.87
N LEU A 81 27.35 -4.89 10.25
CA LEU A 81 26.11 -5.66 10.24
C LEU A 81 25.73 -6.11 11.65
N LYS A 82 26.66 -6.74 12.38
CA LYS A 82 26.43 -7.21 13.75
C LYS A 82 26.08 -6.05 14.69
N SER A 83 26.79 -4.93 14.57
CA SER A 83 26.49 -3.71 15.34
C SER A 83 25.09 -3.15 15.02
N LEU A 84 24.71 -3.11 13.75
CA LEU A 84 23.38 -2.67 13.32
C LEU A 84 22.28 -3.56 13.90
N ARG A 85 22.44 -4.88 13.80
CA ARG A 85 21.48 -5.85 14.33
C ARG A 85 21.33 -5.70 15.85
N ASN A 86 22.45 -5.60 16.57
CA ASN A 86 22.45 -5.40 18.02
C ASN A 86 21.77 -4.07 18.42
N ARG A 87 22.06 -2.98 17.70
CA ARG A 87 21.43 -1.66 17.94
C ARG A 87 19.92 -1.69 17.72
N LEU A 88 19.45 -2.47 16.75
CA LEU A 88 18.03 -2.65 16.47
C LEU A 88 17.37 -3.70 17.40
N ALA A 89 18.17 -4.45 18.18
CA ALA A 89 17.74 -5.55 19.03
C ALA A 89 16.90 -6.59 18.28
N LEU A 90 17.31 -6.94 17.06
CA LEU A 90 16.66 -7.95 16.23
C LEU A 90 17.44 -9.26 16.26
N SER A 91 16.72 -10.39 16.20
CA SER A 91 17.35 -11.68 15.97
C SER A 91 17.94 -11.74 14.56
N ALA A 92 18.88 -12.66 14.30
CA ALA A 92 19.40 -12.84 12.94
C ALA A 92 18.30 -13.32 11.97
N GLU A 93 17.29 -14.04 12.49
CA GLU A 93 16.15 -14.50 11.71
C GLU A 93 15.23 -13.34 11.30
N ASP A 94 14.85 -12.49 12.25
CA ASP A 94 14.01 -11.32 11.95
C ASP A 94 14.73 -10.35 11.01
N PHE A 95 16.03 -10.16 11.24
CA PHE A 95 16.86 -9.34 10.37
C PHE A 95 16.97 -9.94 8.96
N GLY A 96 17.08 -11.27 8.87
CA GLY A 96 17.03 -12.00 7.61
C GLY A 96 15.70 -11.83 6.89
N ARG A 97 14.57 -11.97 7.59
CA ARG A 97 13.21 -11.77 7.04
C ARG A 97 13.04 -10.38 6.43
N LEU A 98 13.54 -9.34 7.10
CA LEU A 98 13.51 -7.96 6.58
C LEU A 98 14.29 -7.77 5.28
N ILE A 99 15.32 -8.58 5.05
CA ILE A 99 16.16 -8.54 3.84
C ILE A 99 15.69 -9.56 2.78
N GLY A 100 14.88 -10.55 3.17
CA GLY A 100 14.49 -11.67 2.33
C GLY A 100 15.52 -12.81 2.26
N VAL A 101 16.35 -12.96 3.30
CA VAL A 101 17.32 -14.06 3.42
C VAL A 101 17.11 -14.87 4.70
N SER A 102 17.63 -16.10 4.75
CA SER A 102 17.57 -16.90 5.98
C SER A 102 18.48 -16.32 7.08
N GLY A 103 18.12 -16.57 8.34
CA GLY A 103 18.96 -16.18 9.48
C GLY A 103 20.37 -16.79 9.44
N GLN A 104 20.51 -18.00 8.87
CA GLN A 104 21.80 -18.64 8.65
C GLN A 104 22.71 -17.83 7.72
N THR A 105 22.14 -17.24 6.66
CA THR A 105 22.89 -16.37 5.74
C THR A 105 23.39 -15.11 6.45
N ILE A 106 22.59 -14.52 7.34
CA ILE A 106 23.02 -13.39 8.17
C ILE A 106 24.19 -13.79 9.07
N TYR A 107 24.13 -14.94 9.73
CA TYR A 107 25.27 -15.44 10.52
C TYR A 107 26.52 -15.68 9.68
N ASN A 108 26.37 -16.22 8.47
CA ASN A 108 27.50 -16.44 7.55
C ASN A 108 28.14 -15.10 7.12
N TRP A 109 27.34 -14.06 6.90
CA TRP A 109 27.83 -12.71 6.62
C TRP A 109 28.50 -12.06 7.83
N GLU A 110 27.94 -12.21 9.03
CA GLU A 110 28.56 -11.74 10.28
C GLU A 110 29.90 -12.45 10.56
N ALA A 111 30.00 -13.73 10.20
CA ALA A 111 31.21 -14.54 10.32
C ALA A 111 32.19 -14.38 9.16
N LYS A 112 31.89 -13.52 8.17
CA LYS A 112 32.69 -13.34 6.94
C LYS A 112 32.91 -14.61 6.11
N LYS A 113 32.06 -15.63 6.27
CA LYS A 113 32.12 -16.86 5.46
C LYS A 113 31.64 -16.63 4.03
N THR A 114 30.66 -15.75 3.86
CA THR A 114 30.12 -15.33 2.56
C THR A 114 29.89 -13.83 2.57
N ALA A 115 29.74 -13.23 1.39
CA ALA A 115 29.44 -11.81 1.24
C ALA A 115 28.06 -11.61 0.59
N PRO A 116 27.30 -10.58 1.00
CA PRO A 116 26.07 -10.20 0.32
C PRO A 116 26.34 -9.65 -1.09
N ASN A 117 25.39 -9.88 -2.00
CA ASN A 117 25.40 -9.27 -3.32
C ASN A 117 25.08 -7.76 -3.24
N ASP A 118 25.37 -6.99 -4.29
CA ASP A 118 25.21 -5.53 -4.30
C ASP A 118 23.78 -5.08 -3.97
N GLU A 119 22.76 -5.82 -4.44
CA GLU A 119 21.36 -5.59 -4.09
C GLU A 119 21.10 -5.73 -2.58
N GLN A 120 21.67 -6.77 -1.96
CA GLN A 120 21.53 -7.03 -0.53
C GLN A 120 22.28 -5.98 0.30
N VAL A 121 23.43 -5.51 -0.17
CA VAL A 121 24.17 -4.40 0.45
C VAL A 121 23.34 -3.11 0.42
N ALA A 122 22.65 -2.84 -0.68
CA ALA A 122 21.73 -1.71 -0.79
C ALA A 122 20.54 -1.83 0.18
N GLU A 123 19.94 -3.02 0.32
CA GLU A 123 18.88 -3.26 1.30
C GLU A 123 19.36 -3.06 2.74
N ILE A 124 20.53 -3.58 3.10
CA ILE A 124 21.15 -3.35 4.42
C ILE A 124 21.37 -1.85 4.68
N ALA A 125 21.78 -1.09 3.67
CA ALA A 125 21.95 0.35 3.77
C ALA A 125 20.62 1.09 4.00
N LYS A 126 19.52 0.65 3.36
CA LYS A 126 18.18 1.20 3.61
C LYS A 126 17.71 0.91 5.04
N LEU A 127 17.95 -0.29 5.55
CA LEU A 127 17.64 -0.65 6.94
C LEU A 127 18.43 0.19 7.95
N ARG A 128 19.67 0.59 7.65
CA ARG A 128 20.46 1.48 8.51
C ARG A 128 19.82 2.87 8.69
N LYS A 129 19.13 3.37 7.66
CA LYS A 129 18.41 4.66 7.66
C LYS A 129 17.01 4.57 8.29
N THR A 130 16.51 3.36 8.54
CA THR A 130 15.16 3.14 9.06
C THR A 130 15.21 2.86 10.57
N GLY A 131 14.38 3.54 11.36
CA GLY A 131 14.35 3.38 12.81
C GLY A 131 13.75 2.04 13.28
N LYS A 132 14.16 1.56 14.45
CA LYS A 132 13.70 0.29 15.07
C LYS A 132 12.17 0.12 15.04
N ARG A 133 11.42 1.18 15.38
CA ARG A 133 9.95 1.15 15.43
C ARG A 133 9.31 0.83 14.08
N ALA A 134 9.84 1.41 12.99
CA ALA A 134 9.34 1.16 11.65
C ALA A 134 9.69 -0.25 11.15
N LEU A 135 10.84 -0.78 11.55
CA LEU A 135 11.25 -2.15 11.21
C LEU A 135 10.41 -3.20 11.94
N LEU A 136 10.10 -2.98 13.22
CA LEU A 136 9.18 -3.86 13.96
C LEU A 136 7.76 -3.84 13.38
N ALA A 137 7.25 -2.67 12.97
CA ALA A 137 5.96 -2.59 12.29
C ALA A 137 5.96 -3.36 10.96
N ARG A 138 7.06 -3.29 10.18
CA ARG A 138 7.21 -4.08 8.95
C ARG A 138 7.25 -5.59 9.24
N LEU A 139 7.95 -6.00 10.29
CA LEU A 139 7.99 -7.41 10.72
C LEU A 139 6.61 -7.91 11.15
N ALA A 140 5.83 -7.09 11.87
CA ALA A 140 4.47 -7.43 12.26
C ALA A 140 3.53 -7.60 11.06
N VAL A 141 3.65 -6.75 10.02
CA VAL A 141 2.86 -6.88 8.80
C VAL A 141 3.31 -8.07 7.93
N GLN A 142 4.59 -8.41 7.96
CA GLN A 142 5.15 -9.56 7.23
C GLN A 142 4.98 -10.88 7.98
N SER A 143 4.55 -10.87 9.23
CA SER A 143 4.25 -12.06 10.02
C SER A 143 2.73 -12.24 10.12
N PRO A 144 2.06 -12.90 9.17
CA PRO A 144 0.91 -13.70 9.52
C PRO A 144 1.46 -14.87 10.35
N ASP A 145 1.19 -14.87 11.65
CA ASP A 145 1.69 -15.88 12.59
C ASP A 145 1.45 -17.32 12.12
N ALA A 146 2.40 -18.20 12.47
CA ALA A 146 2.30 -19.67 12.60
C ALA A 146 1.90 -20.49 11.36
#